data_AF-A0A846C5T2-F1
#
_entry.id   AF-A0A846C5T2-F1
#
_cell.length_a   1.000
_cell.length_b   1.000
_cell.length_c   1.000
_cell.angle_alpha   90.00
_cell.angle_beta   90.00
_cell.angle_gamma   90.00
#
_symmetry.space_group_name_H-M   'P 1'
#
loop_
_entity.id
_entity.type
_entity.pdbx_description
1 polymer ?
#
loop_
_entity_poly.entity_id
_entity_poly.type
_entity_poly.pdbx_seq_one_letter_code
_entity_poly.pdbx_strand_id
1 'polypeptide(L)' 'MSNTSLNSNSIDRIMSFAGLHHVDPKVNFDKEAYRLLKPSGILCIADALKNSKVAKFLDIFVDQYNSMGHQGNFLTEQTK' A
#
# COMPACT_ATOMS: atom_id res chain seq x y z
N MET A 1 2.35 7.14 -15.80
CA MET A 1 2.79 8.41 -15.20
C MET A 1 2.36 8.43 -13.75
N SER A 2 3.29 8.25 -12.84
CA SER A 2 3.62 9.26 -11.83
C SER A 2 5.14 9.15 -11.69
N ASN A 3 5.78 9.87 -10.78
CA ASN A 3 6.73 9.27 -9.84
C ASN A 3 7.57 10.41 -9.27
N THR A 4 7.51 10.53 -7.96
CA THR A 4 8.07 11.58 -7.11
C THR A 4 9.35 12.24 -7.66
N SER A 5 9.59 13.52 -7.36
CA SER A 5 10.78 14.26 -7.80
C SER A 5 12.12 13.74 -7.22
N LEU A 6 12.09 12.58 -6.56
CA LEU A 6 13.21 11.88 -6.00
C LEU A 6 13.98 11.11 -7.08
N ASN A 7 15.29 11.09 -6.92
CA ASN A 7 16.19 10.40 -7.84
C ASN A 7 16.03 8.88 -7.74
N SER A 8 16.27 8.19 -8.85
CA SER A 8 16.34 6.73 -8.84
C SER A 8 17.53 6.25 -7.99
N ASN A 9 17.42 5.06 -7.39
CA ASN A 9 18.47 4.47 -6.54
C ASN A 9 18.99 5.41 -5.45
N SER A 10 18.10 6.18 -4.82
CA SER A 10 18.48 7.19 -3.82
C SER A 10 18.02 6.86 -2.41
N ILE A 11 17.10 5.92 -2.24
CA ILE A 11 16.45 5.61 -0.97
C ILE A 11 16.94 4.26 -0.43
N ASP A 12 17.35 4.22 0.84
CA ASP A 12 17.78 2.97 1.49
C ASP A 12 16.58 2.13 1.94
N ARG A 13 15.50 2.77 2.42
CA ARG A 13 14.33 2.11 3.00
C ARG A 13 13.05 2.83 2.60
N ILE A 14 12.04 2.07 2.18
CA ILE A 14 10.68 2.55 1.94
C ILE A 14 9.75 1.75 2.83
N MET A 15 8.83 2.44 3.51
CA MET A 15 7.84 1.83 4.39
C MET A 15 6.45 2.31 4.01
N SER A 16 5.50 1.38 3.87
CA SER A 16 4.08 1.66 3.68
C SER A 16 3.29 0.98 4.79
N PHE A 17 2.59 1.79 5.60
CA PHE A 17 1.81 1.31 6.74
C PHE A 17 0.35 1.67 6.57
N ALA A 18 -0.50 0.63 6.51
CA ALA A 18 -1.97 0.74 6.49
C ALA A 18 -2.53 1.74 5.46
N GLY A 19 -1.92 1.83 4.27
CA GLY A 19 -2.37 2.76 3.23
C GLY A 19 -2.30 2.20 1.81
N LEU A 20 -1.60 1.09 1.60
CA LEU A 20 -1.47 0.50 0.25
C LEU A 20 -2.79 -0.07 -0.24
N HIS A 21 -3.72 -0.44 0.66
CA HIS A 21 -5.05 -0.87 0.28
C HIS A 21 -5.89 0.20 -0.43
N HIS A 22 -5.54 1.48 -0.36
CA HIS A 22 -6.18 2.54 -1.15
C HIS A 22 -5.60 2.69 -2.57
N VAL A 23 -4.47 2.05 -2.87
CA VAL A 23 -3.79 2.18 -4.16
C VAL A 23 -4.28 1.10 -5.12
N ASP A 24 -4.71 1.54 -6.31
CA ASP A 24 -5.07 0.67 -7.43
C ASP A 24 -4.65 1.31 -8.78
N PRO A 25 -3.85 0.62 -9.63
CA PRO A 25 -3.22 -0.68 -9.38
C PRO A 25 -1.97 -0.57 -8.51
N LYS A 26 -1.81 -1.49 -7.55
CA LYS A 26 -0.66 -1.54 -6.62
C LYS A 26 0.68 -1.59 -7.31
N VAL A 27 0.74 -2.20 -8.49
CA VAL A 27 1.94 -2.30 -9.33
C VAL A 27 2.59 -0.93 -9.61
N ASN A 28 1.82 0.16 -9.62
CA ASN A 28 2.37 1.50 -9.82
C ASN A 28 3.21 1.94 -8.61
N PHE A 29 2.76 1.64 -7.40
CA PHE A 29 3.53 1.85 -6.17
C PHE A 29 4.79 0.98 -6.16
N ASP A 30 4.66 -0.31 -6.50
CA ASP A 30 5.79 -1.24 -6.48
C ASP A 30 6.88 -0.82 -7.47
N LYS A 31 6.49 -0.40 -8.69
CA LYS A 31 7.40 0.14 -9.70
C LYS A 31 8.12 1.39 -9.23
N GLU A 32 7.41 2.28 -8.53
CA GLU A 32 8.02 3.50 -8.02
C GLU A 32 8.96 3.24 -6.85
N ALA A 33 8.53 2.40 -5.90
CA ALA A 33 9.38 1.97 -4.80
C ALA A 33 10.66 1.31 -5.33
N TYR A 34 10.55 0.43 -6.32
CA TYR A 34 11.69 -0.19 -6.97
C TYR A 34 12.62 0.82 -7.65
N ARG A 35 12.08 1.80 -8.38
CA ARG A 35 12.89 2.86 -9.02
C ARG A 35 13.71 3.65 -7.98
N LEU A 36 13.09 3.97 -6.85
CA LEU A 36 13.67 4.82 -5.82
C LEU A 36 14.69 4.10 -4.94
N LEU A 37 14.49 2.80 -4.69
CA LEU A 37 15.38 2.02 -3.83
C LEU A 37 16.77 1.86 -4.45
N LYS A 38 17.80 2.08 -3.63
CA LYS A 38 19.18 1.68 -3.94
C LYS A 38 19.27 0.16 -4.15
N PRO A 39 20.32 -0.35 -4.82
CA PRO A 39 20.68 -1.75 -4.72
C PRO A 39 20.80 -2.18 -3.26
N SER A 40 20.17 -3.30 -2.89
CA SER A 40 20.03 -3.77 -1.48
C SER A 40 19.15 -2.89 -0.56
N GLY A 41 18.41 -1.94 -1.13
CA GLY A 41 17.35 -1.23 -0.42
C GLY A 41 16.21 -2.16 -0.04
N ILE A 42 15.45 -1.79 0.99
CA ILE A 42 14.34 -2.61 1.52
C ILE A 42 13.03 -1.85 1.40
N LEU A 43 12.02 -2.51 0.83
CA LEU A 43 10.62 -2.12 0.92
C LEU A 43 9.95 -2.95 2.03
N CYS A 44 9.32 -2.27 2.99
CA CYS A 44 8.48 -2.92 4.00
C CYS A 44 7.03 -2.44 3.83
N ILE A 45 6.11 -3.38 3.68
CA ILE A 45 4.68 -3.12 3.61
C ILE A 45 4.03 -3.81 4.79
N ALA A 46 3.30 -3.06 5.61
CA ALA A 46 2.44 -3.62 6.64
C ALA A 46 1.02 -3.11 6.40
N ASP A 47 0.13 -4.00 5.98
CA ASP A 47 -1.24 -3.64 5.64
C ASP A 47 -2.23 -4.75 6.03
N ALA A 48 -3.52 -4.44 6.00
CA ALA A 48 -4.57 -5.38 6.34
C ALA A 48 -4.68 -6.50 5.30
N LEU A 49 -4.75 -7.73 5.81
CA LEU A 49 -5.06 -8.91 5.01
C LEU A 49 -6.55 -8.94 4.69
N LYS A 50 -6.89 -9.31 3.45
CA LYS A 50 -8.26 -9.54 3.00
C LYS A 50 -8.96 -10.51 3.94
N ASN A 51 -10.22 -10.24 4.24
CA ASN A 51 -11.07 -11.01 5.17
C ASN A 51 -10.62 -10.99 6.65
N SER A 52 -9.54 -10.29 7.02
CA SER A 52 -9.16 -10.10 8.42
C SER A 52 -10.22 -9.28 9.17
N LYS A 53 -10.16 -9.31 10.51
CA LYS A 53 -11.04 -8.49 11.36
C LYS A 53 -10.85 -6.99 11.08
N VAL A 54 -9.63 -6.56 10.78
CA VAL A 54 -9.32 -5.17 10.43
C VAL A 54 -9.98 -4.78 9.10
N ALA A 55 -9.79 -5.60 8.05
CA ALA A 55 -10.41 -5.36 6.75
C ALA A 55 -11.94 -5.27 6.84
N LYS A 56 -12.58 -6.15 7.62
CA LYS A 56 -14.03 -6.12 7.85
C LYS A 56 -14.50 -4.90 8.63
N PHE A 57 -13.76 -4.48 9.66
CA PHE A 57 -14.09 -3.27 10.40
C PHE A 57 -14.06 -2.05 9.48
N LEU A 58 -13.04 -1.95 8.63
CA LEU A 58 -12.89 -0.86 7.68
C LEU A 58 -14.02 -0.87 6.63
N ASP A 59 -14.20 -1.96 5.88
CA ASP A 59 -15.13 -1.98 4.74
C ASP A 59 -16.61 -2.17 5.11
N ILE A 60 -16.94 -2.39 6.38
CA ILE A 60 -18.33 -2.52 6.84
C ILE A 60 -18.68 -1.38 7.77
N PHE A 61 -17.99 -1.28 8.91
CA PHE A 61 -18.33 -0.29 9.91
C PHE A 61 -17.84 1.10 9.48
N VAL A 62 -16.56 1.25 9.11
CA VAL A 62 -16.06 2.57 8.69
C VAL A 62 -16.74 3.02 7.40
N ASP A 63 -16.93 2.12 6.45
CA ASP A 63 -17.66 2.43 5.21
C ASP A 63 -19.06 2.99 5.48
N GLN A 64 -19.81 2.40 6.42
CA GLN A 64 -21.16 2.82 6.75
C GLN A 64 -21.20 4.13 7.57
N TYR A 65 -20.27 4.31 8.50
CA TYR A 65 -20.36 5.38 9.51
C TYR A 65 -19.37 6.54 9.29
N ASN A 66 -18.53 6.49 8.27
CA ASN A 66 -17.70 7.61 7.82
C ASN A 66 -18.29 8.22 6.55
N SER A 67 -18.47 9.54 6.52
CA SER A 67 -19.02 10.24 5.34
C SER A 67 -18.19 10.09 4.06
N MET A 68 -16.91 9.72 4.18
CA MET A 68 -16.05 9.43 3.03
C MET A 68 -16.16 7.97 2.54
N GLY A 69 -16.80 7.10 3.32
CA GLY A 69 -16.79 5.65 3.10
C GLY A 69 -15.39 5.05 3.27
N HIS A 70 -15.30 3.74 3.02
CA HIS A 70 -14.08 2.97 2.98
C HIS A 70 -14.27 1.67 2.20
N GLN A 71 -13.55 1.53 1.09
CA GLN A 71 -13.47 0.25 0.37
C GLN A 71 -12.01 0.00 0.02
N GLY A 72 -11.43 -1.06 0.60
CA GLY A 72 -9.99 -1.36 0.51
C GLY A 72 -9.66 -2.47 -0.47
N ASN A 73 -8.69 -2.24 -1.35
CA ASN A 73 -8.00 -3.30 -2.09
C ASN A 73 -6.94 -3.96 -1.18
N PHE A 74 -7.38 -4.77 -0.22
CA PHE A 74 -6.51 -5.38 0.80
C PHE A 74 -5.51 -6.40 0.25
N LEU A 75 -4.44 -6.66 1.02
CA LEU A 75 -3.48 -7.71 0.69
C LEU A 75 -4.16 -9.08 0.67
N THR A 76 -3.71 -9.98 -0.20
CA THR A 76 -4.13 -11.38 -0.21
C THR A 76 -2.92 -12.29 0.02
N GLU A 77 -3.16 -13.59 0.19
CA GLU A 77 -2.06 -14.56 0.27
C GLU A 77 -1.22 -14.63 -1.02
N GLN A 78 -1.74 -14.14 -2.15
CA GLN A 78 -1.00 -14.02 -3.42
C GLN A 78 -0.14 -12.74 -3.51
N THR A 79 -0.38 -11.76 -2.63
CA THR A 79 0.38 -10.51 -2.56
C THR A 79 1.24 -10.45 -1.29
N LYS A 80 1.53 -11.61 -0.72
CA LYS A 80 2.31 -11.79 0.52
C LYS A 80 3.76 -12.09 0.19
#